data_AF-A0A497GF20-F1
#
_entry.id   AF-A0A497GF20-F1
#
_cell.length_a   1.000
_cell.length_b   1.000
_cell.length_c   1.000
_cell.angle_alpha   90.00
_cell.angle_beta   90.00
_cell.angle_gamma   90.00
#
_symmetry.space_group_name_H-M   'P 1'
#
loop_
_entity.id
_entity.type
_entity.pdbx_description
1 polymer ?
#
loop_
_entity_poly.entity_id
_entity_poly.type
_entity_poly.pdbx_seq_one_letter_code
_entity_poly.pdbx_strand_id
1 'polypeptide(L)'
;MAEDYLVGYRVKAGRASSATLGLAIDEAARELSEQGVLIESWDYEDTSGLLLVHLRVGEPSLTEAVATLEEVLARHLACPIERARLSRSGNHLIEVKSVLPSAVTLGFLLRAARRCRGYAGLSATETLALISYYLLNGDMERVMITLSFLGLHPHDVDAALRKLRERGLVNLDNGLLSEEAVKALDVLIPSLRMPVSSAKSPRLKVVDEDGGVEEFSADKLARSLYRAGIPHRVVSKVVPSILEALTGREYVSKRALVSMTCSLLEELEPSTASAIKFINYVYALERTYVKSRGGLKQLSWRILRSASREVLKERGLRPPPRLVRLHSELLADDLRSRLSWTPWRTRAWIIDEGELLRIARELAPRVSNAWAQLSSISVGELSLKYWRTAISTLSIAAKSTDHGERKELIVRGLLELSSSLLMSLGLLPSNLVELNLGVLKYEVKRRAALSPEQGAKWRRFKRLCSLSLKLARSPAITSPSEDVRIRGMLEEVLSLTHKLSP
;
A
#
# COMPACT_ATOMS: atom_id res chain seq x y z
N MET A 1 8.10 5.22 23.96
CA MET A 1 7.29 4.56 22.91
C MET A 1 7.12 5.58 21.79
N ALA A 2 6.60 5.23 20.60
CA ALA A 2 6.22 6.32 19.69
C ALA A 2 4.96 6.97 20.27
N GLU A 3 5.02 8.26 20.56
CA GLU A 3 3.96 8.98 21.25
C GLU A 3 3.30 9.95 20.26
N ASP A 4 1.97 9.94 20.28
CA ASP A 4 1.14 10.79 19.44
C ASP A 4 0.85 12.09 20.18
N TYR A 5 1.10 13.22 19.51
CA TYR A 5 0.96 14.56 20.07
C TYR A 5 0.19 15.46 19.10
N LEU A 6 -0.76 16.22 19.63
CA LEU A 6 -1.37 17.35 18.94
C LEU A 6 -0.64 18.61 19.36
N VAL A 7 -0.09 19.31 18.38
CA VAL A 7 0.53 20.62 18.55
C VAL A 7 -0.39 21.68 17.98
N GLY A 8 -0.69 22.68 18.81
CA GLY A 8 -1.57 23.79 18.43
C GLY A 8 -0.78 25.02 18.08
N TYR A 9 -1.06 25.61 16.93
CA TYR A 9 -0.55 26.92 16.52
C TYR A 9 -1.70 27.86 16.19
N ARG A 10 -1.52 29.13 16.52
CA ARG A 10 -2.37 30.24 16.13
C ARG A 10 -1.61 31.07 15.12
N VAL A 11 -2.13 31.12 13.90
CA VAL A 11 -1.55 31.88 12.79
C VAL A 11 -2.16 33.30 12.84
N LYS A 12 -1.39 34.31 13.27
CA LYS A 12 -1.89 35.68 13.44
C LYS A 12 -1.80 36.49 12.15
N ALA A 13 -2.97 36.93 11.67
CA ALA A 13 -3.23 37.95 10.64
C ALA A 13 -2.60 37.74 9.24
N GLY A 14 -3.48 37.61 8.24
CA GLY A 14 -3.17 37.25 6.86
C GLY A 14 -3.38 35.75 6.65
N ARG A 15 -4.64 35.32 6.43
CA ARG A 15 -5.04 33.91 6.28
C ARG A 15 -4.06 33.19 5.34
N ALA A 16 -3.25 32.28 5.88
CA ALA A 16 -2.43 31.44 5.05
C ALA A 16 -3.39 30.57 4.23
N SER A 17 -3.26 30.62 2.90
CA SER A 17 -4.12 29.79 2.06
C SER A 17 -3.90 28.33 2.43
N SER A 18 -4.96 27.51 2.38
CA SER A 18 -4.85 26.07 2.62
C SER A 18 -3.74 25.43 1.75
N ALA A 19 -3.49 25.98 0.55
CA ALA A 19 -2.37 25.57 -0.32
C ALA A 19 -0.99 25.91 0.27
N THR A 20 -0.80 27.10 0.84
CA THR A 20 0.45 27.51 1.50
C THR A 20 0.71 26.68 2.75
N LEU A 21 -0.32 26.45 3.57
CA LEU A 21 -0.23 25.56 4.72
C LEU A 21 0.06 24.13 4.31
N GLY A 22 -0.60 23.62 3.26
CA GLY A 22 -0.32 22.30 2.71
C GLY A 22 1.13 22.14 2.27
N LEU A 23 1.69 23.12 1.56
CA LEU A 23 3.11 23.12 1.18
C LEU A 23 4.05 23.13 2.38
N ALA A 24 3.77 23.97 3.38
CA ALA A 24 4.56 24.05 4.61
C ALA A 24 4.52 22.73 5.38
N ILE A 25 3.34 22.11 5.51
CA ILE A 25 3.17 20.82 6.18
C ILE A 25 3.79 19.67 5.38
N ASP A 26 3.70 19.67 4.05
CA ASP A 26 4.34 18.66 3.21
C ASP A 26 5.88 18.72 3.33
N GLU A 27 6.45 19.93 3.37
CA GLU A 27 7.87 20.12 3.63
C GLU A 27 8.25 19.71 5.05
N ALA A 28 7.44 20.08 6.04
CA ALA A 28 7.66 19.71 7.43
C ALA A 28 7.58 18.18 7.61
N ALA A 29 6.60 17.53 6.99
CA ALA A 29 6.46 16.08 6.99
C ALA A 29 7.67 15.40 6.36
N ARG A 30 8.24 15.97 5.30
CA ARG A 30 9.46 15.46 4.66
C ARG A 30 10.67 15.59 5.58
N GLU A 31 10.89 16.75 6.20
CA GLU A 31 12.03 17.00 7.09
C GLU A 31 11.92 16.24 8.42
N LEU A 32 10.74 16.24 9.04
CA LEU A 32 10.45 15.46 10.24
C LEU A 32 10.58 13.96 9.98
N SER A 33 10.16 13.48 8.80
CA SER A 33 10.34 12.07 8.44
C SER A 33 11.81 11.67 8.33
N GLU A 34 12.72 12.59 8.00
CA GLU A 34 14.17 12.32 8.02
C GLU A 34 14.72 12.19 9.45
N GLN A 35 14.08 12.87 10.41
CA GLN A 35 14.38 12.78 11.84
C GLN A 35 13.63 11.63 12.52
N GLY A 36 12.71 10.97 11.82
CA GLY A 36 11.92 9.87 12.39
C GLY A 36 10.69 10.29 13.17
N VAL A 37 10.13 11.45 12.83
CA VAL A 37 8.84 11.95 13.29
C VAL A 37 7.87 11.94 12.11
N LEU A 38 6.64 11.49 12.32
CA LEU A 38 5.61 11.46 11.29
C LEU A 38 4.55 12.53 11.58
N ILE A 39 4.19 13.32 10.57
CA ILE A 39 2.94 14.08 10.61
C ILE A 39 1.84 13.15 10.13
N GLU A 40 0.95 12.75 11.03
CA GLU A 40 -0.17 11.83 10.73
C GLU A 40 -1.34 12.58 10.08
N SER A 41 -1.65 13.75 10.60
CA SER A 41 -2.70 14.62 10.08
C SER A 41 -2.49 16.07 10.50
N TRP A 42 -3.17 16.98 9.83
CA TRP A 42 -3.27 18.36 10.25
C TRP A 42 -4.66 18.89 9.90
N ASP A 43 -5.11 19.84 10.70
CA ASP A 43 -6.38 20.53 10.47
C ASP A 43 -6.17 22.03 10.69
N TYR A 44 -6.83 22.85 9.88
CA TYR A 44 -6.75 24.30 9.98
C TYR A 44 -8.14 24.91 9.98
N GLU A 45 -8.45 25.57 11.08
CA GLU A 45 -9.71 26.28 11.25
C GLU A 45 -9.54 27.76 10.87
N ASP A 46 -10.00 28.12 9.67
CA ASP A 46 -9.88 29.48 9.10
C ASP A 46 -10.46 30.58 10.00
N THR A 47 -11.49 30.27 10.80
CA THR A 47 -12.20 31.21 11.67
C THR A 47 -11.41 31.60 12.90
N SER A 48 -10.79 30.61 13.56
CA SER A 48 -10.00 30.82 14.77
C SER A 48 -8.50 31.01 14.50
N GLY A 49 -8.07 30.73 13.26
CA GLY A 49 -6.67 30.70 12.86
C GLY A 49 -5.89 29.58 13.53
N LEU A 50 -6.60 28.56 14.04
CA LEU A 50 -6.01 27.41 14.74
C LEU A 50 -5.54 26.37 13.74
N LEU A 51 -4.23 26.13 13.73
CA LEU A 51 -3.60 25.00 13.06
C LEU A 51 -3.33 23.93 14.12
N LEU A 52 -3.86 22.74 13.90
CA LEU A 52 -3.59 21.54 14.67
C LEU A 52 -2.70 20.63 13.82
N VAL A 53 -1.55 20.24 14.36
CA VAL A 53 -0.64 19.30 13.71
C VAL A 53 -0.49 18.08 14.60
N HIS A 54 -0.85 16.91 14.09
CA HIS A 54 -0.68 15.64 14.77
C HIS A 54 0.69 15.05 14.43
N LEU A 55 1.58 15.06 15.40
CA LEU A 55 2.92 14.50 15.35
C LEU A 55 2.98 13.15 16.04
N ARG A 56 3.66 12.19 15.42
CA ARG A 56 4.05 10.92 16.04
C ARG A 56 5.57 10.91 16.20
N VAL A 57 6.02 10.94 17.44
CA VAL A 57 7.44 11.14 17.78
C VAL A 57 8.07 9.81 18.19
N GLY A 58 9.13 9.40 17.49
CA GLY A 58 9.83 8.12 17.71
C GLY A 58 11.04 8.21 18.65
N GLU A 59 12.21 8.60 18.10
CA GLU A 59 13.48 8.73 18.83
C GLU A 59 13.91 10.18 19.14
N PRO A 60 13.61 11.21 18.32
CA PRO A 60 13.88 12.60 18.71
C PRO A 60 13.08 13.01 19.93
N SER A 61 13.54 14.04 20.64
CA SER A 61 12.69 14.68 21.65
C SER A 61 11.52 15.41 20.96
N LEU A 62 10.33 15.38 21.56
CA LEU A 62 9.17 16.16 21.09
C LEU A 62 9.55 17.63 20.86
N THR A 63 10.44 18.16 21.70
CA THR A 63 10.95 19.54 21.61
C THR A 63 11.70 19.80 20.29
N GLU A 64 12.56 18.88 19.83
CA GLU A 64 13.27 19.00 18.55
C GLU A 64 12.32 18.89 17.35
N ALA A 65 11.34 17.99 17.44
CA ALA A 65 10.29 17.84 16.43
C ALA A 65 9.46 19.12 16.29
N VAL A 66 9.03 19.70 17.41
CA VAL A 66 8.27 20.95 17.45
C VAL A 66 9.12 22.11 16.93
N ALA A 67 10.41 22.19 17.26
CA ALA A 67 11.29 23.22 16.76
C ALA A 67 11.46 23.16 15.23
N THR A 68 11.65 21.96 14.67
CA THR A 68 11.74 21.76 13.22
C THR A 68 10.42 22.15 12.55
N LEU A 69 9.28 21.76 13.12
CA LEU A 69 7.97 22.15 12.60
C LEU A 69 7.79 23.67 12.61
N GLU A 70 8.16 24.34 13.70
CA GLU A 70 8.10 25.80 13.82
C GLU A 70 9.00 26.50 12.79
N GLU A 71 10.22 25.99 12.57
CA GLU A 71 11.15 26.53 11.59
C GLU A 71 10.62 26.41 10.16
N VAL A 72 10.06 25.25 9.79
CA VAL A 72 9.48 25.05 8.46
C VAL A 72 8.25 25.93 8.27
N LEU A 73 7.35 25.97 9.26
CA LEU A 73 6.17 26.83 9.20
C LEU A 73 6.58 28.30 9.07
N ALA A 74 7.60 28.77 9.81
CA ALA A 74 8.10 30.14 9.71
C ALA A 74 8.74 30.47 8.35
N ARG A 75 9.36 29.50 7.67
CA ARG A 75 9.90 29.69 6.30
C ARG A 75 8.81 29.97 5.27
N HIS A 76 7.67 29.31 5.39
CA HIS A 76 6.59 29.35 4.38
C HIS A 76 5.50 30.36 4.71
N LEU A 77 5.27 30.64 5.99
CA LEU A 77 4.23 31.55 6.43
C LEU A 77 4.80 32.96 6.56
N ALA A 78 4.27 33.90 5.77
CA ALA A 78 4.61 35.32 5.85
C ALA A 78 4.03 36.03 7.09
N CYS A 79 3.53 35.27 8.07
CA CYS A 79 2.84 35.74 9.25
C CYS A 79 3.33 34.99 10.50
N PRO A 80 3.35 35.64 11.67
CA PRO A 80 3.80 35.01 12.90
C PRO A 80 2.88 33.86 13.33
N ILE A 81 3.51 32.74 13.70
CA ILE A 81 2.86 31.61 14.36
C ILE A 81 3.11 31.69 15.87
N GLU A 82 2.06 31.57 16.67
CA GLU A 82 2.15 31.49 18.13
C GLU A 82 1.60 30.16 18.60
N ARG A 83 2.15 29.58 19.67
CA ARG A 83 1.60 28.33 20.24
C ARG A 83 0.18 28.58 20.77
N ALA A 84 -0.80 27.81 20.28
CA ALA A 84 -2.19 27.89 20.70
C ALA A 84 -2.44 27.06 21.96
N ARG A 85 -3.24 27.56 22.89
CA ARG A 85 -3.62 26.79 24.09
C ARG A 85 -4.69 25.78 23.70
N LEU A 86 -4.41 24.50 23.89
CA LEU A 86 -5.29 23.38 23.55
C LEU A 86 -6.05 22.82 24.75
N SER A 87 -5.57 23.03 25.97
CA SER A 87 -6.24 22.59 27.20
C SER A 87 -6.64 23.74 28.12
N ARG A 88 -7.59 23.49 29.03
CA ARG A 88 -7.96 24.42 30.11
C ARG A 88 -6.79 24.71 31.07
N SER A 89 -5.81 23.82 31.16
CA SER A 89 -4.56 24.02 31.91
C SER A 89 -3.52 24.87 31.16
N GLY A 90 -3.82 25.31 29.93
CA GLY A 90 -2.93 26.15 29.13
C GLY A 90 -1.86 25.38 28.35
N ASN A 91 -1.96 24.06 28.24
CA ASN A 91 -1.00 23.27 27.48
C ASN A 91 -1.16 23.52 25.99
N HIS A 92 -0.03 23.68 25.30
CA HIS A 92 0.07 23.85 23.86
C HIS A 92 0.29 22.53 23.10
N LEU A 93 0.51 21.47 23.87
CA LEU A 93 0.78 20.11 23.46
C LEU A 93 -0.22 19.22 24.21
N ILE A 94 -0.90 18.34 23.49
CA ILE A 94 -1.77 17.31 24.08
C ILE A 94 -1.29 15.96 23.59
N GLU A 95 -1.03 15.04 24.52
CA GLU A 95 -0.85 13.63 24.17
C GLU A 95 -2.16 13.09 23.61
N VAL A 96 -2.13 12.57 22.39
CA VAL A 96 -3.27 12.04 21.68
C VAL A 96 -3.32 10.54 21.92
N LYS A 97 -4.44 10.05 22.43
CA LYS A 97 -4.72 8.62 22.43
C LYS A 97 -5.69 8.31 21.31
N SER A 98 -5.29 7.46 20.38
CA SER A 98 -6.21 6.96 19.35
C SER A 98 -7.31 6.13 20.01
N VAL A 99 -8.52 6.70 20.11
CA VAL A 99 -9.67 6.05 20.76
C VAL A 99 -10.18 4.85 19.97
N LEU A 100 -10.02 4.86 18.64
CA LEU A 100 -10.39 3.74 17.77
C LEU A 100 -9.13 3.05 17.22
N PRO A 101 -9.21 1.76 16.86
CA PRO A 101 -8.16 1.07 16.13
C PRO A 101 -8.06 1.54 14.68
N SER A 102 -6.97 1.19 14.01
CA SER A 102 -6.79 1.41 12.57
C SER A 102 -7.95 0.83 11.76
N ALA A 103 -8.22 1.39 10.58
CA ALA A 103 -9.32 0.95 9.71
C ALA A 103 -9.26 -0.55 9.37
N VAL A 104 -8.05 -1.12 9.27
CA VAL A 104 -7.85 -2.55 9.03
C VAL A 104 -8.31 -3.39 10.21
N THR A 105 -7.91 -3.01 11.43
CA THR A 105 -8.30 -3.67 12.68
C THR A 105 -9.80 -3.51 12.93
N LEU A 106 -10.35 -2.30 12.76
CA LEU A 106 -11.78 -2.05 12.87
C LEU A 106 -12.58 -2.87 11.84
N GLY A 107 -12.13 -2.91 10.59
CA GLY A 107 -12.75 -3.71 9.54
C GLY A 107 -12.71 -5.21 9.83
N PHE A 108 -11.64 -5.71 10.46
CA PHE A 108 -11.58 -7.08 10.95
C PHE A 108 -12.58 -7.31 12.09
N LEU A 109 -12.63 -6.44 13.09
CA LEU A 109 -13.56 -6.55 14.22
C LEU A 109 -15.03 -6.48 13.77
N LEU A 110 -15.38 -5.64 12.80
CA LEU A 110 -16.71 -5.62 12.18
C LEU A 110 -17.08 -6.96 11.54
N ARG A 111 -16.13 -7.60 10.84
CA ARG A 111 -16.35 -8.93 10.27
C ARG A 111 -16.46 -10.00 11.37
N ALA A 112 -15.64 -9.88 12.41
CA ALA A 112 -15.69 -10.77 13.57
C ALA A 112 -17.04 -10.67 14.28
N ALA A 113 -17.54 -9.46 14.54
CA ALA A 113 -18.82 -9.23 15.20
C ALA A 113 -20.00 -9.90 14.47
N ARG A 114 -19.96 -9.93 13.13
CA ARG A 114 -21.00 -10.59 12.31
C ARG A 114 -20.89 -12.12 12.25
N ARG A 115 -19.71 -12.68 12.52
CA ARG A 115 -19.40 -14.10 12.26
C ARG A 115 -19.13 -14.90 13.54
N CYS A 116 -18.70 -14.24 14.59
CA CYS A 116 -18.36 -14.87 15.86
C CYS A 116 -19.62 -15.37 16.56
N ARG A 117 -19.70 -16.68 16.81
CA ARG A 117 -20.82 -17.31 17.54
C ARG A 117 -20.44 -17.73 18.97
N GLY A 118 -19.26 -17.32 19.46
CA GLY A 118 -18.65 -17.85 20.67
C GLY A 118 -17.64 -18.96 20.38
N TYR A 119 -16.75 -19.22 21.34
CA TYR A 119 -15.70 -20.25 21.22
C TYR A 119 -15.20 -20.68 22.60
N ALA A 120 -14.86 -21.97 22.76
CA ALA A 120 -14.31 -22.53 24.01
C ALA A 120 -15.12 -22.18 25.28
N GLY A 121 -16.45 -22.25 25.19
CA GLY A 121 -17.34 -21.93 26.33
C GLY A 121 -17.49 -20.42 26.62
N LEU A 122 -16.96 -19.55 25.75
CA LEU A 122 -17.23 -18.11 25.73
C LEU A 122 -18.43 -17.83 24.81
N SER A 123 -19.30 -16.92 25.26
CA SER A 123 -20.33 -16.29 24.44
C SER A 123 -19.71 -15.48 23.29
N ALA A 124 -20.52 -15.08 22.31
CA ALA A 124 -20.08 -14.22 21.22
C ALA A 124 -19.50 -12.89 21.76
N THR A 125 -20.16 -12.27 22.74
CA THR A 125 -19.71 -11.02 23.37
C THR A 125 -18.39 -11.20 24.12
N GLU A 126 -18.25 -12.26 24.93
CA GLU A 126 -16.98 -12.58 25.62
C GLU A 126 -15.85 -12.86 24.62
N THR A 127 -16.14 -13.54 23.52
CA THR A 127 -15.14 -13.83 22.49
C THR A 127 -14.69 -12.56 21.78
N LEU A 128 -15.62 -11.66 21.44
CA LEU A 128 -15.31 -10.37 20.83
C LEU A 128 -14.55 -9.46 21.81
N ALA A 129 -14.94 -9.47 23.09
CA ALA A 129 -14.22 -8.78 24.16
C ALA A 129 -12.78 -9.27 24.27
N LEU A 130 -12.55 -10.58 24.26
CA LEU A 130 -11.21 -11.15 24.31
C LEU A 130 -10.36 -10.79 23.08
N ILE A 131 -10.94 -10.86 21.87
CA ILE A 131 -10.24 -10.49 20.63
C ILE A 131 -9.88 -9.00 20.64
N SER A 132 -10.83 -8.13 21.00
CA SER A 132 -10.60 -6.69 21.08
C SER A 132 -9.60 -6.33 22.17
N TYR A 133 -9.68 -6.96 23.34
CA TYR A 133 -8.72 -6.75 24.43
C TYR A 133 -7.30 -7.07 23.99
N TYR A 134 -7.11 -8.18 23.27
CA TYR A 134 -5.81 -8.52 22.69
C TYR A 134 -5.34 -7.52 21.63
N LEU A 135 -6.17 -7.23 20.62
CA LEU A 135 -5.78 -6.36 19.50
C LEU A 135 -5.57 -4.89 19.91
N LEU A 136 -6.15 -4.48 21.04
CA LEU A 136 -6.01 -3.16 21.63
C LEU A 136 -5.05 -3.15 22.83
N ASN A 137 -4.25 -4.21 22.99
CA ASN A 137 -3.17 -4.30 23.98
C ASN A 137 -3.62 -4.04 25.42
N GLY A 138 -4.80 -4.53 25.79
CA GLY A 138 -5.35 -4.43 27.14
C GLY A 138 -5.93 -3.06 27.51
N ASP A 139 -6.01 -2.11 26.58
CA ASP A 139 -6.60 -0.80 26.85
C ASP A 139 -8.13 -0.91 26.99
N MET A 140 -8.60 -0.96 28.24
CA MET A 140 -10.02 -1.14 28.55
C MET A 140 -10.91 -0.03 28.00
N GLU A 141 -10.47 1.22 28.10
CA GLU A 141 -11.26 2.36 27.61
C GLU A 141 -11.45 2.25 26.09
N ARG A 142 -10.37 1.92 25.39
CA ARG A 142 -10.38 1.70 23.95
C ARG A 142 -11.22 0.50 23.53
N VAL A 143 -11.19 -0.59 24.30
CA VAL A 143 -12.04 -1.78 24.08
C VAL A 143 -13.52 -1.43 24.23
N MET A 144 -13.87 -0.74 25.32
CA MET A 144 -15.25 -0.33 25.59
C MET A 144 -15.81 0.54 24.47
N ILE A 145 -15.05 1.56 24.04
CA ILE A 145 -15.47 2.45 22.97
C ILE A 145 -15.55 1.71 21.63
N THR A 146 -14.54 0.90 21.31
CA THR A 146 -14.52 0.14 20.05
C THR A 146 -15.69 -0.83 19.95
N LEU A 147 -15.99 -1.59 21.00
CA LEU A 147 -17.08 -2.57 20.98
C LEU A 147 -18.45 -1.90 20.99
N SER A 148 -18.58 -0.74 21.66
CA SER A 148 -19.78 0.09 21.57
C SER A 148 -20.03 0.58 20.14
N PHE A 149 -18.96 0.98 19.44
CA PHE A 149 -19.03 1.34 18.01
C PHE A 149 -19.45 0.16 17.12
N LEU A 150 -19.16 -1.08 17.51
CA LEU A 150 -19.62 -2.28 16.79
C LEU A 150 -21.08 -2.66 17.10
N GLY A 151 -21.79 -1.86 17.92
CA GLY A 151 -23.19 -2.07 18.26
C GLY A 151 -23.43 -2.96 19.49
N LEU A 152 -22.41 -3.24 20.30
CA LEU A 152 -22.57 -3.92 21.58
C LEU A 152 -22.90 -2.92 22.69
N HIS A 153 -23.80 -3.28 23.60
CA HIS A 153 -24.15 -2.38 24.70
C HIS A 153 -22.97 -2.27 25.70
N PRO A 154 -22.58 -1.07 26.18
CA PRO A 154 -21.45 -0.90 27.10
C PRO A 154 -21.54 -1.80 28.34
N HIS A 155 -22.73 -1.95 28.93
CA HIS A 155 -22.93 -2.86 30.07
C HIS A 155 -22.63 -4.33 29.75
N ASP A 156 -22.93 -4.80 28.54
CA ASP A 156 -22.65 -6.18 28.13
C ASP A 156 -21.15 -6.41 27.92
N VAL A 157 -20.46 -5.39 27.39
CA VAL A 157 -19.01 -5.41 27.20
C VAL A 157 -18.30 -5.44 28.55
N ASP A 158 -18.69 -4.57 29.48
CA ASP A 158 -18.11 -4.52 30.81
C ASP A 158 -18.37 -5.83 31.60
N ALA A 159 -19.60 -6.37 31.52
CA ALA A 159 -19.92 -7.67 32.09
C ALA A 159 -19.08 -8.81 31.47
N ALA A 160 -18.87 -8.78 30.15
CA ALA A 160 -18.03 -9.75 29.46
C ALA A 160 -16.57 -9.66 29.90
N LEU A 161 -15.98 -8.46 30.01
CA LEU A 161 -14.62 -8.25 30.49
C LEU A 161 -14.44 -8.73 31.94
N ARG A 162 -15.42 -8.45 32.81
CA ARG A 162 -15.42 -8.97 34.19
C ARG A 162 -15.46 -10.49 34.25
N LYS A 163 -16.32 -11.14 33.44
CA LYS A 163 -16.36 -12.61 33.34
C LYS A 163 -15.06 -13.20 32.80
N LEU A 164 -14.42 -12.55 31.82
CA LEU A 164 -13.11 -12.98 31.32
C LEU A 164 -12.05 -12.91 32.43
N ARG A 165 -12.09 -11.88 33.28
CA ARG A 165 -11.21 -11.74 34.46
C ARG A 165 -11.49 -12.81 35.50
N GLU A 166 -12.75 -13.05 35.86
CA GLU A 166 -13.15 -14.08 36.82
C GLU A 166 -12.73 -15.48 36.37
N ARG A 167 -12.74 -15.74 35.07
CA ARG A 167 -12.23 -16.99 34.46
C ARG A 167 -10.70 -17.05 34.35
N GLY A 168 -9.99 -16.00 34.76
CA GLY A 168 -8.54 -15.92 34.70
C GLY A 168 -7.96 -15.79 33.29
N LEU A 169 -8.77 -15.48 32.27
CA LEU A 169 -8.33 -15.40 30.87
C LEU A 169 -7.63 -14.07 30.56
N VAL A 170 -8.04 -13.00 31.24
CA VAL A 170 -7.45 -11.67 31.12
C VAL A 170 -7.10 -11.14 32.51
N ASN A 171 -5.97 -10.46 32.62
CA ASN A 171 -5.62 -9.67 33.79
C ASN A 171 -5.80 -8.18 33.43
N LEU A 172 -6.82 -7.56 34.03
CA LEU A 172 -7.17 -6.16 33.79
C LEU A 172 -6.16 -5.18 34.38
N ASP A 173 -5.35 -5.61 35.35
CA ASP A 173 -4.43 -4.73 36.09
C ASP A 173 -3.09 -4.55 35.35
N ASN A 174 -2.70 -5.51 34.49
CA ASN A 174 -1.43 -5.47 33.76
C ASN A 174 -1.54 -5.78 32.25
N GLY A 175 -2.76 -5.95 31.73
CA GLY A 175 -2.99 -6.20 30.30
C GLY A 175 -2.65 -7.61 29.82
N LEU A 176 -2.22 -8.51 30.72
CA LEU A 176 -1.73 -9.84 30.32
C LEU A 176 -2.87 -10.82 30.02
N LEU A 177 -2.58 -11.75 29.12
CA LEU A 177 -3.46 -12.87 28.74
C LEU A 177 -2.95 -14.15 29.37
N SER A 178 -3.88 -15.05 29.75
CA SER A 178 -3.52 -16.41 30.16
C SER A 178 -3.08 -17.28 28.98
N GLU A 179 -2.43 -18.41 29.24
CA GLU A 179 -2.09 -19.37 28.18
C GLU A 179 -3.33 -19.91 27.45
N GLU A 180 -4.43 -20.11 28.18
CA GLU A 180 -5.71 -20.57 27.63
C GLU A 180 -6.29 -19.52 26.69
N ALA A 181 -6.23 -18.23 27.07
CA ALA A 181 -6.67 -17.13 26.23
C ALA A 181 -5.82 -17.03 24.94
N VAL A 182 -4.50 -17.20 25.08
CA VAL A 182 -3.57 -17.23 23.93
C VAL A 182 -3.92 -18.38 22.98
N LYS A 183 -4.10 -19.60 23.49
CA LYS A 183 -4.50 -20.78 22.70
C LYS A 183 -5.83 -20.56 21.98
N ALA A 184 -6.80 -19.92 22.64
CA ALA A 184 -8.08 -19.60 22.02
C ALA A 184 -7.94 -18.58 20.87
N LEU A 185 -7.16 -17.51 21.08
CA LEU A 185 -6.93 -16.48 20.08
C LEU A 185 -6.14 -16.98 18.87
N ASP A 186 -5.17 -17.88 19.08
CA ASP A 186 -4.41 -18.54 18.02
C ASP A 186 -5.27 -19.39 17.08
N VAL A 187 -6.45 -19.84 17.51
CA VAL A 187 -7.43 -20.51 16.66
C VAL A 187 -8.43 -19.53 16.06
N LEU A 188 -8.97 -18.63 16.88
CA LEU A 188 -10.03 -17.71 16.52
C LEU A 188 -9.61 -16.72 15.42
N ILE A 189 -8.49 -16.02 15.61
CA ILE A 189 -8.08 -14.95 14.69
C ILE A 189 -7.84 -15.50 13.27
N PRO A 190 -7.08 -16.60 13.07
CA PRO A 190 -6.95 -17.21 11.75
C PRO A 190 -8.27 -17.60 11.10
N SER A 191 -9.18 -18.23 11.87
CA SER A 191 -10.48 -18.67 11.35
C SER A 191 -11.35 -17.50 10.85
N LEU A 192 -11.29 -16.35 11.53
CA LEU A 192 -12.07 -15.16 11.21
C LEU A 192 -11.47 -14.35 10.05
N ARG A 193 -10.18 -14.53 9.75
CA ARG A 193 -9.51 -13.90 8.59
C ARG A 193 -9.91 -14.53 7.26
N MET A 194 -10.29 -15.81 7.24
CA MET A 194 -10.55 -16.52 5.99
C MET A 194 -11.74 -15.91 5.24
N PRO A 195 -11.60 -15.60 3.94
CA PRO A 195 -12.76 -15.27 3.11
C PRO A 195 -13.68 -16.49 3.06
N VAL A 196 -14.98 -16.25 3.13
CA VAL A 196 -15.98 -17.30 2.91
C VAL A 196 -15.72 -17.82 1.50
N SER A 197 -15.49 -19.13 1.38
CA SER A 197 -15.39 -19.85 0.12
C SER A 197 -16.71 -19.70 -0.66
N SER A 198 -16.90 -18.58 -1.35
CA SER A 198 -17.96 -18.44 -2.35
C SER A 198 -17.43 -18.96 -3.67
N ALA A 199 -17.90 -20.15 -4.03
CA ALA A 199 -17.85 -20.81 -5.33
C ALA A 199 -16.47 -20.97 -5.98
N LYS A 200 -16.05 -22.22 -6.18
CA LYS A 200 -15.00 -22.58 -7.14
C LYS A 200 -15.37 -21.96 -8.50
N SER A 201 -14.63 -20.95 -8.93
CA SER A 201 -14.73 -20.42 -10.28
C SER A 201 -14.51 -21.56 -11.28
N PRO A 202 -15.33 -21.70 -12.34
CA PRO A 202 -15.04 -22.64 -13.41
C PRO A 202 -13.70 -22.27 -14.05
N ARG A 203 -12.82 -23.26 -14.24
CA ARG A 203 -11.50 -23.11 -14.89
C ARG A 203 -11.62 -22.97 -16.42
N LEU A 204 -12.46 -22.06 -16.89
CA LEU A 204 -12.61 -21.75 -18.31
C LEU A 204 -11.28 -21.20 -18.86
N LYS A 205 -10.86 -21.66 -20.03
CA LYS A 205 -9.65 -21.18 -20.71
C LYS A 205 -10.00 -20.30 -21.91
N VAL A 206 -9.31 -19.17 -22.06
CA VAL A 206 -9.38 -18.29 -23.22
C VAL A 206 -8.19 -18.57 -24.12
N VAL A 207 -8.46 -18.83 -25.40
CA VAL A 207 -7.43 -19.06 -26.42
C VAL A 207 -7.28 -17.81 -27.28
N ASP A 208 -6.08 -17.24 -27.34
CA ASP A 208 -5.78 -16.10 -28.19
C ASP A 208 -5.53 -16.52 -29.66
N GLU A 209 -5.29 -15.54 -30.52
CA GLU A 209 -5.16 -15.73 -31.96
C GLU A 209 -3.81 -16.36 -32.35
N ASP A 210 -2.83 -16.31 -31.44
CA ASP A 210 -1.49 -16.88 -31.58
C ASP A 210 -1.39 -18.28 -30.93
N GLY A 211 -2.50 -18.83 -30.44
CA GLY A 211 -2.56 -20.14 -29.77
C GLY A 211 -2.17 -20.12 -28.29
N GLY A 212 -1.95 -18.95 -27.71
CA GLY A 212 -1.77 -18.76 -26.28
C GLY A 212 -3.03 -19.08 -25.50
N VAL A 213 -2.87 -19.68 -24.32
CA VAL A 213 -3.99 -20.13 -23.48
C VAL A 213 -3.87 -19.49 -22.10
N GLU A 214 -4.92 -18.80 -21.67
CA GLU A 214 -5.01 -18.18 -20.35
C GLU A 214 -6.30 -18.59 -19.61
N GLU A 215 -6.31 -18.53 -18.28
CA GLU A 215 -7.55 -18.77 -17.52
C GLU A 215 -8.44 -17.53 -17.59
N PHE A 216 -9.73 -17.73 -17.87
CA PHE A 216 -10.71 -16.67 -17.88
C PHE A 216 -10.82 -16.02 -16.50
N SER A 217 -10.87 -14.70 -16.47
CA SER A 217 -11.03 -13.92 -15.25
C SER A 217 -12.09 -12.85 -15.48
N ALA A 218 -13.20 -12.93 -14.75
CA ALA A 218 -14.24 -11.90 -14.75
C ALA A 218 -13.67 -10.52 -14.38
N ASP A 219 -12.74 -10.49 -13.41
CA ASP A 219 -12.03 -9.27 -13.02
C ASP A 219 -11.18 -8.70 -14.16
N LYS A 220 -10.58 -9.55 -15.00
CA LYS A 220 -9.85 -9.10 -16.18
C LYS A 220 -10.79 -8.46 -17.20
N LEU A 221 -11.92 -9.11 -17.50
CA LEU A 221 -12.94 -8.55 -18.40
C LEU A 221 -13.50 -7.22 -17.88
N ALA A 222 -13.89 -7.17 -16.61
CA ALA A 222 -14.40 -5.97 -15.96
C ALA A 222 -13.37 -4.82 -16.04
N ARG A 223 -12.10 -5.08 -15.69
CA ARG A 223 -11.02 -4.09 -15.80
C ARG A 223 -10.81 -3.60 -17.22
N SER A 224 -10.87 -4.48 -18.23
CA SER A 224 -10.77 -4.06 -19.64
C SER A 224 -11.93 -3.16 -20.06
N LEU A 225 -13.17 -3.45 -19.63
CA LEU A 225 -14.33 -2.61 -19.89
C LEU A 225 -14.19 -1.23 -19.20
N TYR A 226 -13.83 -1.19 -17.92
CA TYR A 226 -13.61 0.08 -17.22
C TYR A 226 -12.51 0.92 -17.87
N ARG A 227 -11.40 0.29 -18.28
CA ARG A 227 -10.28 0.99 -18.93
C ARG A 227 -10.60 1.45 -20.35
N ALA A 228 -11.52 0.78 -21.04
CA ALA A 228 -12.11 1.28 -22.29
C ALA A 228 -13.08 2.46 -22.06
N GLY A 229 -13.30 2.88 -20.82
CA GLY A 229 -14.19 4.00 -20.47
C GLY A 229 -15.67 3.60 -20.43
N ILE A 230 -15.99 2.32 -20.22
CA ILE A 230 -17.37 1.84 -20.14
C ILE A 230 -17.94 2.13 -18.73
N PRO A 231 -19.12 2.77 -18.62
CA PRO A 231 -19.73 3.11 -17.33
C PRO A 231 -20.05 1.88 -16.46
N HIS A 232 -19.93 2.03 -15.13
CA HIS A 232 -20.22 0.97 -14.15
C HIS A 232 -21.61 0.33 -14.29
N ARG A 233 -22.63 1.14 -14.60
CA ARG A 233 -24.01 0.67 -14.83
C ARG A 233 -24.12 -0.37 -15.97
N VAL A 234 -23.20 -0.34 -16.93
CA VAL A 234 -23.15 -1.25 -18.08
C VAL A 234 -22.28 -2.45 -17.73
N VAL A 235 -21.10 -2.23 -17.16
CA VAL A 235 -20.17 -3.31 -16.76
C VAL A 235 -20.82 -4.30 -15.79
N SER A 236 -21.60 -3.79 -14.82
CA SER A 236 -22.34 -4.60 -13.85
C SER A 236 -23.40 -5.52 -14.47
N LYS A 237 -23.83 -5.27 -15.71
CA LYS A 237 -24.76 -6.14 -16.47
C LYS A 237 -24.03 -7.05 -17.45
N VAL A 238 -23.01 -6.54 -18.14
CA VAL A 238 -22.24 -7.28 -19.14
C VAL A 238 -21.47 -8.44 -18.51
N VAL A 239 -20.74 -8.21 -17.41
CA VAL A 239 -19.85 -9.23 -16.83
C VAL A 239 -20.63 -10.46 -16.33
N PRO A 240 -21.73 -10.31 -15.56
CA PRO A 240 -22.56 -11.46 -15.18
C PRO A 240 -23.18 -12.19 -16.38
N SER A 241 -23.65 -11.47 -17.40
CA SER A 241 -24.27 -12.07 -18.60
C SER A 241 -23.24 -12.88 -19.41
N ILE A 242 -22.00 -12.39 -19.51
CA ILE A 242 -20.91 -13.16 -20.12
C ILE A 242 -20.57 -14.40 -19.29
N LEU A 243 -20.51 -14.29 -17.95
CA LEU A 243 -20.28 -15.45 -17.08
C LEU A 243 -21.37 -16.52 -17.27
N GLU A 244 -22.63 -16.11 -17.31
CA GLU A 244 -23.76 -17.01 -17.57
C GLU A 244 -23.62 -17.69 -18.94
N ALA A 245 -23.37 -16.93 -20.00
CA ALA A 245 -23.20 -17.47 -21.36
C ALA A 245 -22.00 -18.41 -21.53
N LEU A 246 -21.00 -18.30 -20.64
CA LEU A 246 -19.81 -19.15 -20.61
C LEU A 246 -19.93 -20.34 -19.64
N THR A 247 -21.04 -20.44 -18.91
CA THR A 247 -21.26 -21.53 -17.96
C THR A 247 -21.25 -22.88 -18.69
N GLY A 248 -20.53 -23.85 -18.13
CA GLY A 248 -20.37 -25.19 -18.72
C GLY A 248 -19.37 -25.28 -19.88
N ARG A 249 -18.73 -24.18 -20.29
CA ARG A 249 -17.68 -24.21 -21.31
C ARG A 249 -16.30 -24.41 -20.69
N GLU A 250 -15.46 -25.21 -21.35
CA GLU A 250 -14.05 -25.38 -20.97
C GLU A 250 -13.11 -24.42 -21.71
N TYR A 251 -13.47 -24.02 -22.93
CA TYR A 251 -12.66 -23.16 -23.80
C TYR A 251 -13.50 -22.10 -24.52
N VAL A 252 -12.92 -20.91 -24.75
CA VAL A 252 -13.49 -19.85 -25.62
C VAL A 252 -12.36 -19.12 -26.34
N SER A 253 -12.56 -18.71 -27.60
CA SER A 253 -11.56 -17.89 -28.30
C SER A 253 -11.67 -16.42 -27.87
N LYS A 254 -10.55 -15.69 -27.87
CA LYS A 254 -10.51 -14.24 -27.58
C LYS A 254 -11.47 -13.47 -28.48
N ARG A 255 -11.52 -13.81 -29.78
CA ARG A 255 -12.44 -13.18 -30.76
C ARG A 255 -13.91 -13.41 -30.40
N ALA A 256 -14.28 -14.64 -30.03
CA ALA A 256 -15.64 -14.96 -29.62
C ALA A 256 -16.01 -14.20 -28.34
N LEU A 257 -15.13 -14.17 -27.34
CA LEU A 257 -15.35 -13.43 -26.10
C LEU A 257 -15.54 -11.93 -26.36
N VAL A 258 -14.71 -11.33 -27.22
CA VAL A 258 -14.86 -9.92 -27.61
C VAL A 258 -16.17 -9.69 -28.35
N SER A 259 -16.51 -10.54 -29.31
CA SER A 259 -17.76 -10.43 -30.09
C SER A 259 -19.00 -10.54 -29.21
N MET A 260 -19.04 -11.51 -28.29
CA MET A 260 -20.13 -11.63 -27.31
C MET A 260 -20.24 -10.38 -26.44
N THR A 261 -19.10 -9.86 -25.97
CA THR A 261 -19.08 -8.64 -25.14
C THR A 261 -19.57 -7.42 -25.93
N CYS A 262 -19.19 -7.29 -27.20
CA CYS A 262 -19.62 -6.17 -28.06
C CYS A 262 -21.11 -6.23 -28.36
N SER A 263 -21.64 -7.42 -28.64
CA SER A 263 -23.07 -7.63 -28.88
C SER A 263 -23.90 -7.17 -27.67
N LEU A 264 -23.49 -7.58 -26.45
CA LEU A 264 -24.13 -7.12 -25.22
C LEU A 264 -23.97 -5.62 -24.98
N LEU A 265 -22.84 -5.03 -25.33
CA LEU A 265 -22.64 -3.57 -25.23
C LEU A 265 -23.57 -2.80 -26.18
N GLU A 266 -23.80 -3.32 -27.39
CA GLU A 266 -24.70 -2.72 -28.38
C GLU A 266 -26.17 -2.86 -27.97
N GLU A 267 -26.55 -3.99 -27.35
CA GLU A 267 -27.88 -4.18 -26.77
C GLU A 267 -28.16 -3.22 -25.60
N LEU A 268 -27.17 -3.00 -24.73
CA LEU A 268 -27.32 -2.13 -23.55
C LEU A 268 -27.15 -0.65 -23.86
N GLU A 269 -26.35 -0.28 -24.87
CA GLU A 269 -26.16 1.09 -25.35
C GLU A 269 -26.17 1.12 -26.90
N PRO A 270 -27.31 1.46 -27.53
CA PRO A 270 -27.50 1.38 -28.99
C PRO A 270 -26.59 2.27 -29.84
N SER A 271 -25.80 3.15 -29.23
CA SER A 271 -24.96 4.12 -29.94
C SER A 271 -23.73 3.49 -30.61
N THR A 272 -23.49 2.18 -30.49
CA THR A 272 -22.29 1.42 -30.92
C THR A 272 -20.94 1.93 -30.37
N ALA A 273 -20.92 3.12 -29.76
CA ALA A 273 -19.72 3.78 -29.28
C ALA A 273 -19.00 2.97 -28.19
N SER A 274 -19.75 2.32 -27.30
CA SER A 274 -19.20 1.49 -26.22
C SER A 274 -18.55 0.21 -26.75
N ALA A 275 -19.17 -0.46 -27.73
CA ALA A 275 -18.56 -1.60 -28.41
C ALA A 275 -17.30 -1.18 -29.18
N ILE A 276 -17.36 -0.09 -29.93
CA ILE A 276 -16.20 0.46 -30.67
C ILE A 276 -15.03 0.77 -29.71
N LYS A 277 -15.30 1.44 -28.58
CA LYS A 277 -14.28 1.73 -27.56
C LYS A 277 -13.64 0.46 -27.02
N PHE A 278 -14.46 -0.54 -26.69
CA PHE A 278 -13.97 -1.81 -26.15
C PHE A 278 -13.12 -2.57 -27.17
N ILE A 279 -13.56 -2.67 -28.43
CA ILE A 279 -12.78 -3.34 -29.49
C ILE A 279 -11.47 -2.59 -29.72
N ASN A 280 -11.50 -1.26 -29.83
CA ASN A 280 -10.30 -0.44 -30.00
C ASN A 280 -9.32 -0.63 -28.83
N TYR A 281 -9.83 -0.72 -27.59
CA TYR A 281 -9.00 -1.01 -26.42
C TYR A 281 -8.33 -2.39 -26.50
N VAL A 282 -9.10 -3.43 -26.83
CA VAL A 282 -8.59 -4.81 -26.88
C VAL A 282 -7.53 -4.99 -27.97
N TYR A 283 -7.77 -4.40 -29.14
CA TYR A 283 -6.93 -4.53 -30.33
C TYR A 283 -5.92 -3.39 -30.51
N ALA A 284 -5.80 -2.47 -29.54
CA ALA A 284 -5.00 -1.25 -29.70
C ALA A 284 -3.56 -1.55 -30.14
N LEU A 285 -2.89 -2.48 -29.46
CA LEU A 285 -1.50 -2.82 -29.75
C LEU A 285 -1.31 -3.43 -31.14
N GLU A 286 -2.30 -4.19 -31.62
CA GLU A 286 -2.25 -4.89 -32.90
C GLU A 286 -2.40 -3.93 -34.08
N ARG A 287 -3.12 -2.80 -33.92
CA ARG A 287 -3.22 -1.78 -34.97
C ARG A 287 -2.34 -0.56 -34.75
N THR A 288 -1.47 -0.54 -33.74
CA THR A 288 -0.53 0.56 -33.51
C THR A 288 0.80 0.27 -34.18
N TYR A 289 1.39 1.29 -34.79
CA TYR A 289 2.70 1.28 -35.42
C TYR A 289 3.54 2.42 -34.86
N VAL A 290 4.83 2.17 -34.67
CA VAL A 290 5.80 3.14 -34.20
C VAL A 290 6.66 3.60 -35.37
N LYS A 291 6.70 4.90 -35.61
CA LYS A 291 7.55 5.52 -36.63
C LYS A 291 8.90 5.89 -36.00
N SER A 292 9.96 5.30 -36.53
CA SER A 292 11.35 5.50 -36.09
C SER A 292 12.23 5.90 -37.27
N ARG A 293 13.49 6.30 -37.03
CA ARG A 293 14.47 6.59 -38.10
C ARG A 293 14.67 5.41 -39.06
N GLY A 294 14.46 4.17 -38.58
CA GLY A 294 14.56 2.94 -39.37
C GLY A 294 13.25 2.50 -40.03
N GLY A 295 12.25 3.37 -40.13
CA GLY A 295 10.95 3.10 -40.75
C GLY A 295 9.82 2.82 -39.76
N LEU A 296 8.69 2.38 -40.31
CA LEU A 296 7.46 2.08 -39.58
C LEU A 296 7.46 0.62 -39.10
N LYS A 297 7.28 0.38 -37.81
CA LYS A 297 7.25 -0.96 -37.21
C LYS A 297 5.97 -1.17 -36.42
N GLN A 298 5.32 -2.32 -36.54
CA GLN A 298 4.16 -2.63 -35.72
C GLN A 298 4.55 -2.65 -34.24
N LEU A 299 3.72 -2.04 -33.40
CA LEU A 299 3.95 -1.97 -31.96
C LEU A 299 3.94 -3.38 -31.38
N SER A 300 4.95 -3.70 -30.59
CA SER A 300 5.10 -5.00 -29.97
C SER A 300 5.58 -4.85 -28.55
N TRP A 301 5.40 -5.88 -27.73
CA TRP A 301 5.98 -5.93 -26.38
C TRP A 301 7.49 -5.72 -26.38
N ARG A 302 8.20 -6.13 -27.44
CA ARG A 302 9.64 -5.87 -27.59
C ARG A 302 9.93 -4.38 -27.67
N ILE A 303 9.17 -3.63 -28.47
CA ILE A 303 9.30 -2.17 -28.61
C ILE A 303 8.96 -1.48 -27.28
N LEU A 304 7.84 -1.83 -26.65
CA LEU A 304 7.43 -1.26 -25.36
C LEU A 304 8.45 -1.52 -24.25
N ARG A 305 9.02 -2.73 -24.20
CA ARG A 305 10.09 -3.07 -23.24
C ARG A 305 11.39 -2.34 -23.57
N SER A 306 11.67 -2.07 -24.84
CA SER A 306 12.84 -1.28 -25.26
C SER A 306 12.71 0.16 -24.78
N ALA A 307 11.59 0.82 -25.13
CA ALA A 307 11.28 2.18 -24.69
C ALA A 307 11.28 2.30 -23.15
N SER A 308 10.65 1.34 -22.45
CA SER A 308 10.65 1.29 -20.99
C SER A 308 12.05 1.16 -20.40
N ARG A 309 12.92 0.33 -21.00
CA ARG A 309 14.29 0.16 -20.52
C ARG A 309 15.13 1.42 -20.75
N GLU A 310 14.94 2.07 -21.89
CA GLU A 310 15.62 3.32 -22.24
C GLU A 310 15.27 4.41 -21.23
N VAL A 311 13.98 4.70 -21.06
CA VAL A 311 13.49 5.71 -20.11
C VAL A 311 13.91 5.41 -18.67
N LEU A 312 13.72 4.18 -18.19
CA LEU A 312 14.06 3.85 -16.81
C LEU A 312 15.57 3.89 -16.53
N LYS A 313 16.43 3.83 -17.56
CA LYS A 313 17.89 3.97 -17.42
C LYS A 313 18.39 5.41 -17.39
N GLU A 314 17.56 6.40 -17.77
CA GLU A 314 17.96 7.81 -17.88
C GLU A 314 18.57 8.38 -16.59
N ARG A 315 18.26 7.78 -15.44
CA ARG A 315 18.76 8.19 -14.11
C ARG A 315 20.03 7.47 -13.65
N GLY A 316 20.75 6.82 -14.56
CA GLY A 316 22.03 6.16 -14.26
C GLY A 316 21.93 4.82 -13.52
N LEU A 317 20.74 4.40 -13.10
CA LEU A 317 20.50 3.10 -12.48
C LEU A 317 20.00 2.06 -13.48
N ARG A 318 20.38 0.80 -13.30
CA ARG A 318 19.91 -0.30 -14.15
C ARG A 318 18.51 -0.75 -13.71
N PRO A 319 17.48 -0.69 -14.57
CA PRO A 319 16.15 -1.18 -14.22
C PRO A 319 16.11 -2.71 -14.22
N PRO A 320 15.60 -3.35 -13.15
CA PRO A 320 15.39 -4.79 -13.13
C PRO A 320 14.40 -5.25 -14.21
N PRO A 321 14.54 -6.47 -14.79
CA PRO A 321 13.65 -6.94 -15.85
C PRO A 321 12.16 -6.95 -15.48
N ARG A 322 11.84 -7.27 -14.21
CA ARG A 322 10.45 -7.23 -13.72
C ARG A 322 9.89 -5.81 -13.66
N LEU A 323 10.72 -4.82 -13.33
CA LEU A 323 10.31 -3.41 -13.35
C LEU A 323 10.06 -2.92 -14.78
N VAL A 324 10.94 -3.29 -15.72
CA VAL A 324 10.74 -3.01 -17.16
C VAL A 324 9.44 -3.63 -17.67
N ARG A 325 9.13 -4.86 -17.25
CA ARG A 325 7.86 -5.52 -17.60
C ARG A 325 6.66 -4.74 -17.07
N LEU A 326 6.66 -4.41 -15.78
CA LEU A 326 5.58 -3.63 -15.15
C LEU A 326 5.37 -2.28 -15.86
N HIS A 327 6.45 -1.57 -16.15
CA HIS A 327 6.39 -0.29 -16.86
C HIS A 327 5.87 -0.45 -18.28
N SER A 328 6.29 -1.49 -19.01
CA SER A 328 5.79 -1.75 -20.36
C SER A 328 4.31 -2.14 -20.39
N GLU A 329 3.82 -2.81 -19.34
CA GLU A 329 2.39 -3.12 -19.16
C GLU A 329 1.57 -1.85 -18.91
N LEU A 330 2.06 -0.93 -18.07
CA LEU A 330 1.43 0.39 -17.88
C LEU A 330 1.44 1.24 -19.15
N LEU A 331 2.55 1.24 -19.89
CA LEU A 331 2.65 1.93 -21.17
C LEU A 331 1.64 1.37 -22.19
N ALA A 332 1.51 0.05 -22.27
CA ALA A 332 0.50 -0.58 -23.11
C ALA A 332 -0.93 -0.17 -22.70
N ASP A 333 -1.21 -0.14 -21.40
CA ASP A 333 -2.52 0.22 -20.87
C ASP A 333 -2.86 1.69 -21.13
N ASP A 334 -1.90 2.60 -21.00
CA ASP A 334 -2.07 4.02 -21.32
C ASP A 334 -2.35 4.23 -22.81
N LEU A 335 -1.56 3.60 -23.67
CA LEU A 335 -1.77 3.64 -25.12
C LEU A 335 -3.14 3.08 -25.52
N ARG A 336 -3.54 1.92 -24.98
CA ARG A 336 -4.88 1.35 -25.21
C ARG A 336 -5.99 2.31 -24.82
N SER A 337 -5.83 2.98 -23.68
CA SER A 337 -6.82 3.93 -23.16
C SER A 337 -6.95 5.14 -24.09
N ARG A 338 -5.82 5.73 -24.54
CA ARG A 338 -5.82 6.84 -25.50
C ARG A 338 -6.46 6.46 -26.84
N LEU A 339 -6.12 5.28 -27.35
CA LEU A 339 -6.58 4.81 -28.66
C LEU A 339 -8.02 4.31 -28.67
N SER A 340 -8.58 3.96 -27.52
CA SER A 340 -9.97 3.50 -27.40
C SER A 340 -11.00 4.52 -27.94
N TRP A 341 -10.67 5.82 -27.86
CA TRP A 341 -11.53 6.92 -28.30
C TRP A 341 -11.48 7.20 -29.80
N THR A 342 -10.69 6.45 -30.56
CA THR A 342 -10.54 6.71 -31.99
C THR A 342 -11.73 6.20 -32.82
N PRO A 343 -12.06 6.84 -33.94
CA PRO A 343 -13.16 6.39 -34.79
C PRO A 343 -12.92 4.97 -35.34
N TRP A 344 -13.98 4.17 -35.42
CA TRP A 344 -13.94 2.76 -35.85
C TRP A 344 -13.25 2.51 -37.20
N ARG A 345 -13.33 3.48 -38.14
CA ARG A 345 -12.72 3.36 -39.48
C ARG A 345 -11.19 3.44 -39.47
N THR A 346 -10.58 3.71 -38.32
CA THR A 346 -9.13 3.82 -38.18
C THR A 346 -8.49 2.45 -38.33
N ARG A 347 -7.79 2.22 -39.45
CA ARG A 347 -7.14 0.94 -39.77
C ARG A 347 -5.81 0.76 -39.05
N ALA A 348 -5.11 1.85 -38.73
CA ALA A 348 -3.84 1.84 -38.04
C ALA A 348 -3.61 3.15 -37.29
N TRP A 349 -2.91 3.09 -36.16
CA TRP A 349 -2.43 4.24 -35.41
C TRP A 349 -0.92 4.36 -35.58
N ILE A 350 -0.43 5.55 -35.90
CA ILE A 350 1.01 5.80 -36.04
C ILE A 350 1.43 6.73 -34.91
N ILE A 351 2.38 6.29 -34.10
CA ILE A 351 2.97 7.05 -33.00
C ILE A 351 4.45 7.26 -33.30
N ASP A 352 4.94 8.48 -33.17
CA ASP A 352 6.37 8.75 -33.31
C ASP A 352 7.14 8.17 -32.12
N GLU A 353 8.35 7.65 -32.37
CA GLU A 353 9.20 7.09 -31.30
C GLU A 353 9.47 8.09 -30.18
N GLY A 354 9.64 9.38 -30.51
CA GLY A 354 9.79 10.45 -29.52
C GLY A 354 8.54 10.63 -28.63
N GLU A 355 7.35 10.48 -29.21
CA GLU A 355 6.09 10.53 -28.44
C GLU A 355 5.96 9.31 -27.53
N LEU A 356 6.29 8.12 -28.03
CA LEU A 356 6.30 6.89 -27.21
C LEU A 356 7.24 7.04 -26.00
N LEU A 357 8.43 7.60 -26.20
CA LEU A 357 9.39 7.86 -25.12
C LEU A 357 8.89 8.94 -24.16
N ARG A 358 8.20 9.98 -24.65
CA ARG A 358 7.56 11.00 -23.81
C ARG A 358 6.51 10.38 -22.88
N ILE A 359 5.58 9.59 -23.42
CA ILE A 359 4.56 8.89 -22.63
C ILE A 359 5.22 7.95 -21.61
N ALA A 360 6.26 7.22 -22.03
CA ALA A 360 7.02 6.36 -21.13
C ALA A 360 7.66 7.16 -19.96
N ARG A 361 8.16 8.38 -20.17
CA ARG A 361 8.68 9.24 -19.08
C ARG A 361 7.58 9.69 -18.12
N GLU A 362 6.39 10.03 -18.63
CA GLU A 362 5.23 10.42 -17.82
C GLU A 362 4.78 9.28 -16.88
N LEU A 363 4.93 8.03 -17.31
CA LEU A 363 4.52 6.85 -16.55
C LEU A 363 5.60 6.30 -15.61
N ALA A 364 6.87 6.66 -15.79
CA ALA A 364 7.98 6.14 -15.01
C ALA A 364 7.82 6.36 -13.48
N PRO A 365 7.35 7.52 -12.97
CA PRO A 365 7.11 7.70 -11.54
C PRO A 365 6.09 6.72 -10.95
N ARG A 366 5.13 6.24 -11.74
CA ARG A 366 4.09 5.31 -11.27
C ARG A 366 4.66 3.94 -10.87
N VAL A 367 5.81 3.56 -11.43
CA VAL A 367 6.50 2.29 -11.08
C VAL A 367 7.71 2.48 -10.18
N SER A 368 8.28 3.69 -10.14
CA SER A 368 9.50 4.03 -9.40
C SER A 368 9.51 5.51 -9.01
N ASN A 369 9.20 5.80 -7.75
CA ASN A 369 9.33 7.13 -7.15
C ASN A 369 10.79 7.57 -7.12
N ALA A 370 11.73 6.63 -6.93
CA ALA A 370 13.15 6.90 -7.00
C ALA A 370 13.58 7.44 -8.37
N TRP A 371 13.00 6.95 -9.47
CA TRP A 371 13.29 7.49 -10.81
C TRP A 371 12.96 9.00 -10.91
N ALA A 372 11.88 9.44 -10.27
CA ALA A 372 11.51 10.85 -10.23
C ALA A 372 12.46 11.65 -9.32
N GLN A 373 12.76 11.16 -8.12
CA GLN A 373 13.61 11.85 -7.14
C GLN A 373 15.07 11.97 -7.58
N LEU A 374 15.57 11.02 -8.39
CA LEU A 374 16.90 11.07 -8.99
C LEU A 374 17.07 12.16 -10.06
N SER A 375 16.00 12.89 -10.41
CA SER A 375 16.14 14.09 -11.24
C SER A 375 16.76 15.27 -10.49
N SER A 376 16.68 15.28 -9.16
CA SER A 376 17.11 16.39 -8.30
C SER A 376 18.08 15.99 -7.19
N ILE A 377 18.23 14.69 -6.90
CA ILE A 377 19.05 14.18 -5.80
C ILE A 377 20.02 13.13 -6.34
N SER A 378 21.26 13.12 -5.82
CA SER A 378 22.25 12.09 -6.21
C SER A 378 21.84 10.70 -5.72
N VAL A 379 22.30 9.64 -6.42
CA VAL A 379 22.02 8.25 -6.02
C VAL A 379 22.48 7.96 -4.59
N GLY A 380 23.66 8.46 -4.19
CA GLY A 380 24.23 8.23 -2.86
C GLY A 380 23.39 8.89 -1.77
N GLU A 381 23.03 10.15 -1.95
CA GLU A 381 22.21 10.92 -1.03
C GLU A 381 20.81 10.31 -0.88
N LEU A 382 20.17 9.96 -2.00
CA LEU A 382 18.85 9.33 -1.98
C LEU A 382 18.89 7.95 -1.29
N SER A 383 19.92 7.16 -1.56
CA SER A 383 20.13 5.86 -0.91
C SER A 383 20.28 5.99 0.59
N LEU A 384 21.02 7.00 1.08
CA LEU A 384 21.20 7.25 2.51
C LEU A 384 19.90 7.75 3.15
N LYS A 385 19.15 8.63 2.48
CA LYS A 385 17.85 9.10 2.94
C LYS A 385 16.87 7.95 3.14
N TYR A 386 16.73 7.07 2.16
CA TYR A 386 15.87 5.88 2.25
C TYR A 386 16.33 4.93 3.36
N TRP A 387 17.64 4.78 3.55
CA TRP A 387 18.19 3.95 4.63
C TRP A 387 17.80 4.45 6.02
N ARG A 388 17.99 5.76 6.28
CA ARG A 388 17.64 6.38 7.57
C ARG A 388 16.14 6.31 7.84
N THR A 389 15.34 6.67 6.83
CA THR A 389 13.88 6.60 6.90
C THR A 389 13.41 5.18 7.20
N ALA A 390 14.02 4.18 6.57
CA ALA A 390 13.70 2.78 6.80
C ALA A 390 13.96 2.33 8.24
N ILE A 391 15.14 2.65 8.79
CA ILE A 391 15.49 2.28 10.16
C ILE A 391 14.49 2.90 11.14
N SER A 392 14.25 4.21 11.02
CA SER A 392 13.30 4.90 11.89
C SER A 392 11.89 4.29 11.79
N THR A 393 11.37 4.10 10.58
CA THR A 393 10.02 3.55 10.36
C THR A 393 9.89 2.13 10.92
N LEU A 394 10.90 1.28 10.74
CA LEU A 394 10.89 -0.09 11.28
C LEU A 394 11.03 -0.11 12.80
N SER A 395 11.77 0.83 13.39
CA SER A 395 11.86 1.00 14.85
C SER A 395 10.53 1.46 15.45
N ILE A 396 9.79 2.34 14.78
CA ILE A 396 8.43 2.73 15.18
C ILE A 396 7.50 1.52 15.07
N ALA A 397 7.58 0.75 13.97
CA ALA A 397 6.78 -0.45 13.79
C ALA A 397 6.99 -1.47 14.93
N ALA A 398 8.23 -1.62 15.42
CA ALA A 398 8.55 -2.53 16.53
C ALA A 398 7.89 -2.12 17.85
N LYS A 399 7.61 -0.82 18.01
CA LYS A 399 6.98 -0.23 19.20
C LYS A 399 5.45 -0.05 19.06
N SER A 400 4.91 -0.11 17.83
CA SER A 400 3.49 0.12 17.56
C SER A 400 2.62 -0.97 18.20
N THR A 401 1.55 -0.56 18.89
CA THR A 401 0.61 -1.45 19.57
C THR A 401 -0.56 -1.88 18.65
N ASP A 402 -0.91 -1.07 17.65
CA ASP A 402 -1.93 -1.42 16.65
C ASP A 402 -1.35 -2.34 15.56
N HIS A 403 -1.97 -3.49 15.38
CA HIS A 403 -1.49 -4.52 14.46
C HIS A 403 -1.56 -4.08 12.99
N GLY A 404 -2.63 -3.38 12.61
CA GLY A 404 -2.82 -2.87 11.25
C GLY A 404 -1.82 -1.77 10.91
N GLU A 405 -1.64 -0.82 11.82
CA GLU A 405 -0.62 0.24 11.69
C GLU A 405 0.79 -0.34 11.62
N ARG A 406 1.14 -1.27 12.53
CA ARG A 406 2.42 -1.97 12.50
C ARG A 406 2.69 -2.60 11.14
N LYS A 407 1.68 -3.24 10.55
CA LYS A 407 1.82 -3.87 9.24
C LYS A 407 2.16 -2.86 8.15
N GLU A 408 1.48 -1.72 8.14
CA GLU A 408 1.72 -0.64 7.19
C GLU A 408 3.14 -0.09 7.34
N LEU A 409 3.55 0.23 8.57
CA LEU A 409 4.90 0.71 8.88
C LEU A 409 5.98 -0.30 8.48
N ILE A 410 5.76 -1.60 8.72
CA ILE A 410 6.65 -2.67 8.24
C ILE A 410 6.78 -2.61 6.71
N VAL A 411 5.67 -2.55 5.98
CA VAL A 411 5.71 -2.53 4.51
C VAL A 411 6.41 -1.28 3.98
N ARG A 412 6.13 -0.11 4.56
CA ARG A 412 6.76 1.17 4.21
C ARG A 412 8.26 1.14 4.51
N GLY A 413 8.65 0.76 5.73
CA GLY A 413 10.05 0.67 6.13
C GLY A 413 10.85 -0.35 5.29
N LEU A 414 10.25 -1.49 4.95
CA LEU A 414 10.88 -2.47 4.07
C LEU A 414 10.95 -2.01 2.60
N LEU A 415 9.99 -1.20 2.13
CA LEU A 415 10.06 -0.58 0.81
C LEU A 415 11.27 0.35 0.72
N GLU A 416 11.44 1.24 1.71
CA GLU A 416 12.58 2.16 1.78
C GLU A 416 13.91 1.40 1.92
N LEU A 417 13.97 0.42 2.83
CA LEU A 417 15.17 -0.40 3.05
C LEU A 417 15.58 -1.12 1.76
N SER A 418 14.62 -1.78 1.12
CA SER A 418 14.88 -2.53 -0.11
C SER A 418 15.27 -1.60 -1.26
N SER A 419 14.72 -0.38 -1.30
CA SER A 419 15.05 0.62 -2.30
C SER A 419 16.47 1.15 -2.15
N SER A 420 16.86 1.50 -0.93
CA SER A 420 18.24 1.88 -0.58
C SER A 420 19.24 0.79 -0.98
N LEU A 421 18.95 -0.46 -0.61
CA LEU A 421 19.81 -1.59 -0.94
C LEU A 421 19.94 -1.80 -2.46
N LEU A 422 18.86 -1.68 -3.23
CA LEU A 422 18.93 -1.79 -4.69
C LEU A 422 19.77 -0.68 -5.31
N MET A 423 19.62 0.57 -4.84
CA MET A 423 20.41 1.70 -5.32
C MET A 423 21.91 1.51 -5.04
N SER A 424 22.28 1.02 -3.86
CA SER A 424 23.69 0.67 -3.55
C SER A 424 24.26 -0.42 -4.46
N LEU A 425 23.39 -1.24 -5.08
CA LEU A 425 23.77 -2.26 -6.05
C LEU A 425 23.70 -1.75 -7.51
N GLY A 426 23.43 -0.46 -7.73
CA GLY A 426 23.29 0.16 -9.05
C GLY A 426 21.98 -0.18 -9.76
N LEU A 427 20.92 -0.48 -9.00
CA LEU A 427 19.62 -0.91 -9.53
C LEU A 427 18.52 0.08 -9.18
N LEU A 428 17.64 0.33 -10.16
CA LEU A 428 16.47 1.19 -9.96
C LEU A 428 15.41 0.43 -9.15
N PRO A 429 14.98 0.94 -7.98
CA PRO A 429 13.95 0.30 -7.19
C PRO A 429 12.54 0.57 -7.72
N SER A 430 11.61 -0.32 -7.39
CA SER A 430 10.18 -0.20 -7.69
C SER A 430 9.41 0.35 -6.48
N ASN A 431 8.21 0.88 -6.72
CA ASN A 431 7.22 1.22 -5.70
C ASN A 431 6.60 -0.03 -5.02
N LEU A 432 6.95 -1.25 -5.47
CA LEU A 432 6.43 -2.50 -4.93
C LEU A 432 7.50 -3.23 -4.11
N VAL A 433 7.28 -3.33 -2.79
CA VAL A 433 8.22 -3.98 -1.85
C VAL A 433 8.53 -5.42 -2.24
N GLU A 434 7.53 -6.21 -2.66
CA GLU A 434 7.75 -7.61 -3.04
C GLU A 434 8.62 -7.75 -4.30
N LEU A 435 8.48 -6.82 -5.26
CA LEU A 435 9.32 -6.80 -6.45
C LEU A 435 10.77 -6.50 -6.04
N ASN A 436 10.98 -5.49 -5.20
CA ASN A 436 12.30 -5.11 -4.72
C ASN A 436 12.99 -6.27 -3.98
N LEU A 437 12.30 -6.88 -3.02
CA LEU A 437 12.81 -8.02 -2.25
C LEU A 437 13.11 -9.23 -3.14
N GLY A 438 12.29 -9.48 -4.17
CA GLY A 438 12.53 -10.51 -5.16
C GLY A 438 13.81 -10.27 -5.98
N VAL A 439 14.05 -9.03 -6.41
CA VAL A 439 15.27 -8.63 -7.12
C VAL A 439 16.50 -8.72 -6.21
N LEU A 440 16.40 -8.20 -4.98
CA LEU A 440 17.48 -8.27 -3.99
C LEU A 440 17.91 -9.69 -3.71
N LYS A 441 16.95 -10.60 -3.49
CA LYS A 441 17.26 -12.02 -3.24
C LYS A 441 18.07 -12.64 -4.39
N TYR A 442 17.73 -12.31 -5.64
CA TYR A 442 18.47 -12.76 -6.81
C TYR A 442 19.87 -12.16 -6.88
N GLU A 443 20.00 -10.84 -6.73
CA GLU A 443 21.28 -10.14 -6.86
C GLU A 443 22.25 -10.47 -5.72
N VAL A 444 21.74 -10.62 -4.49
CA VAL A 444 22.55 -11.12 -3.35
C VAL A 444 23.05 -12.53 -3.62
N LYS A 445 22.22 -13.43 -4.19
CA LYS A 445 22.67 -14.78 -4.56
C LYS A 445 23.77 -14.73 -5.63
N ARG A 446 23.58 -13.89 -6.66
CA ARG A 446 24.53 -13.72 -7.75
C ARG A 446 25.86 -13.15 -7.27
N ARG A 447 25.85 -12.06 -6.49
CA ARG A 447 27.08 -11.44 -5.96
C ARG A 447 27.79 -12.33 -4.95
N ALA A 448 27.06 -13.10 -4.14
CA ALA A 448 27.67 -14.09 -3.26
C ALA A 448 28.44 -15.19 -3.99
N ALA A 449 28.08 -15.51 -5.23
CA ALA A 449 28.82 -16.46 -6.07
C ALA A 449 30.04 -15.82 -6.73
N LEU A 450 30.00 -14.51 -7.02
CA LEU A 450 31.09 -13.76 -7.64
C LEU A 450 32.16 -13.30 -6.64
N SER A 451 31.78 -13.13 -5.37
CA SER A 451 32.63 -12.61 -4.28
C SER A 451 32.51 -13.47 -3.02
N PRO A 452 32.97 -14.74 -3.06
CA PRO A 452 32.85 -15.69 -1.95
C PRO A 452 33.59 -15.25 -0.68
N GLU A 453 34.66 -14.46 -0.81
CA GLU A 453 35.46 -13.91 0.29
C GLU A 453 34.63 -13.01 1.23
N GLN A 454 33.55 -12.40 0.74
CA GLN A 454 32.60 -11.63 1.56
C GLN A 454 31.47 -12.49 2.15
N GLY A 455 31.69 -13.80 2.30
CA GLY A 455 30.66 -14.79 2.66
C GLY A 455 29.86 -14.46 3.93
N ALA A 456 30.48 -13.85 4.95
CA ALA A 456 29.76 -13.41 6.16
C ALA A 456 28.74 -12.28 5.86
N LYS A 457 29.15 -11.26 5.09
CA LYS A 457 28.28 -10.16 4.65
C LYS A 457 27.12 -10.68 3.81
N TRP A 458 27.39 -11.56 2.84
CA TRP A 458 26.35 -12.13 1.99
C TRP A 458 25.37 -13.02 2.75
N ARG A 459 25.82 -13.76 3.78
CA ARG A 459 24.93 -14.53 4.66
C ARG A 459 23.95 -13.61 5.40
N ARG A 460 24.42 -12.48 5.94
CA ARG A 460 23.57 -11.47 6.58
C ARG A 460 22.56 -10.87 5.60
N PHE A 461 22.98 -10.51 4.39
CA PHE A 461 22.07 -10.02 3.34
C PHE A 461 21.00 -11.05 2.94
N LYS A 462 21.37 -12.32 2.78
CA LYS A 462 20.41 -13.39 2.47
C LYS A 462 19.36 -13.54 3.59
N ARG A 463 19.81 -13.48 4.86
CA ARG A 463 18.92 -13.54 6.02
C ARG A 463 17.99 -12.32 6.06
N LEU A 464 18.52 -11.12 5.87
CA LEU A 464 17.75 -9.87 5.81
C LEU A 464 16.65 -9.94 4.73
N CYS A 465 16.99 -10.36 3.51
CA CYS A 465 16.02 -10.51 2.42
C CYS A 465 14.93 -11.54 2.75
N SER A 466 15.32 -12.67 3.37
CA SER A 466 14.37 -13.71 3.73
C SER A 466 13.40 -13.28 4.83
N LEU A 467 13.87 -12.54 5.84
CA LEU A 467 13.03 -12.03 6.91
C LEU A 467 12.11 -10.92 6.40
N SER A 468 12.67 -9.97 5.64
CA SER A 468 11.91 -8.89 5.01
C SER A 468 10.76 -9.44 4.15
N LEU A 469 10.99 -10.52 3.38
CA LEU A 469 9.92 -11.12 2.58
C LEU A 469 8.84 -11.78 3.45
N LYS A 470 9.21 -12.41 4.56
CA LYS A 470 8.24 -13.00 5.51
C LYS A 470 7.41 -11.91 6.18
N LEU A 471 8.04 -10.81 6.60
CA LEU A 471 7.38 -9.64 7.18
C LEU A 471 6.48 -8.92 6.17
N ALA A 472 6.94 -8.73 4.93
CA ALA A 472 6.11 -8.15 3.87
C ALA A 472 4.86 -8.99 3.58
N ARG A 473 4.94 -10.32 3.74
CA ARG A 473 3.82 -11.26 3.54
C ARG A 473 3.04 -11.62 4.79
N SER A 474 3.43 -11.11 5.95
CA SER A 474 2.70 -11.38 7.19
C SER A 474 1.28 -10.83 7.10
N PRO A 475 0.30 -11.46 7.78
CA PRO A 475 -1.04 -10.92 7.86
C PRO A 475 -1.04 -9.58 8.61
N ALA A 476 -2.01 -8.71 8.30
CA ALA A 476 -2.15 -7.42 8.98
C ALA A 476 -2.71 -7.58 10.40
N ILE A 477 -3.60 -8.55 10.61
CA ILE A 477 -4.12 -8.94 11.92
C ILE A 477 -3.48 -10.27 12.29
N THR A 478 -2.70 -10.29 13.37
CA THR A 478 -1.89 -11.44 13.79
C THR A 478 -2.52 -12.09 15.01
N SER A 479 -2.36 -13.40 15.16
CA SER A 479 -2.63 -14.06 16.44
C SER A 479 -1.44 -13.88 17.41
N PRO A 480 -1.59 -14.17 18.71
CA PRO A 480 -0.52 -13.98 19.70
C PRO A 480 0.82 -14.63 19.31
N SER A 481 0.80 -15.89 18.86
CA SER A 481 2.03 -16.60 18.44
C SER A 481 2.64 -16.00 17.16
N GLU A 482 1.81 -15.58 16.21
CA GLU A 482 2.26 -14.87 15.00
C GLU A 482 2.89 -13.52 15.35
N ASP A 483 2.33 -12.81 16.34
CA ASP A 483 2.78 -11.49 16.77
C ASP A 483 4.17 -11.52 17.38
N VAL A 484 4.40 -12.43 18.33
CA VAL A 484 5.71 -12.66 18.94
C VAL A 484 6.75 -12.97 17.87
N ARG A 485 6.38 -13.82 16.90
CA ARG A 485 7.27 -14.16 15.78
C ARG A 485 7.58 -12.95 14.91
N ILE A 486 6.61 -12.10 14.60
CA ILE A 486 6.79 -10.90 13.79
C ILE A 486 7.69 -9.88 14.49
N ARG A 487 7.48 -9.65 15.79
CA ARG A 487 8.35 -8.79 16.60
C ARG A 487 9.79 -9.28 16.60
N GLY A 488 10.02 -10.57 16.88
CA GLY A 488 11.37 -11.14 16.83
C GLY A 488 12.02 -11.07 15.44
N MET A 489 11.25 -11.25 14.37
CA MET A 489 11.75 -11.06 13.00
C MET A 489 12.13 -9.59 12.72
N LEU A 490 11.36 -8.64 13.24
CA LEU A 490 11.58 -7.20 13.05
C LEU A 490 12.83 -6.72 13.81
N GLU A 491 13.01 -7.16 15.06
CA GLU A 491 14.23 -6.92 15.84
C GLU A 491 15.47 -7.49 15.15
N GLU A 492 15.37 -8.71 14.60
CA GLU A 492 16.46 -9.30 13.83
C GLU A 492 16.76 -8.49 12.55
N VAL A 493 15.74 -8.01 11.85
CA VAL A 493 15.90 -7.13 10.67
C VAL A 493 16.61 -5.83 11.05
N LEU A 494 16.20 -5.15 12.13
CA LEU A 494 16.85 -3.94 12.62
C LEU A 494 18.33 -4.21 12.98
N SER A 495 18.61 -5.28 13.73
CA SER A 495 19.97 -5.69 14.09
C SER A 495 20.84 -5.97 12.86
N LEU A 496 20.30 -6.68 11.86
CA LEU A 496 21.02 -6.97 10.62
C LEU A 496 21.25 -5.71 9.80
N THR A 497 20.29 -4.79 9.78
CA THR A 497 20.40 -3.51 9.08
C THR A 497 21.53 -2.67 9.67
N HIS A 498 21.58 -2.49 10.99
CA HIS A 498 22.71 -1.79 11.64
C HIS A 498 24.07 -2.42 11.34
N LYS A 499 24.16 -3.76 11.35
CA LYS A 499 25.40 -4.49 11.02
C LYS A 499 25.80 -4.42 9.54
N LEU A 500 24.91 -3.97 8.68
CA LEU A 500 25.10 -3.82 7.24
C LEU A 500 25.15 -2.34 6.82
N SER A 501 25.13 -1.41 7.78
CA SER A 501 25.20 0.03 7.51
C SER A 501 26.35 0.35 6.55
N PRO A 502 26.09 1.15 5.51
CA PRO A 502 27.11 1.55 4.54
C PRO A 502 28.24 2.36 5.17
#